data_AF-A0A1Y1RKZ3-F1
#
_entry.id   AF-A0A1Y1RKZ3-F1
#
_cell.length_a   1.000
_cell.length_b   1.000
_cell.length_c   1.000
_cell.angle_alpha   90.00
_cell.angle_beta   90.00
_cell.angle_gamma   90.00
#
_symmetry.space_group_name_H-M   'P 1'
#
loop_
_entity.id
_entity.type
_entity.pdbx_description
1 polymer ?
#
loop_
_entity_poly.entity_id
_entity_poly.type
_entity_poly.pdbx_seq_one_letter_code
_entity_poly.pdbx_strand_id
1 'polypeptide(L)'
;MRLATRLDLQTGDEILLKAEKIDRIPHDAPLSSDKKDAVSLRLTIKGIAGDDQFGRFSLQADQVPPLNIFLPLHRLSKKAARPSQANMLLIAENTAHELPMDRLSQALKDCIQLADAGLSLRFLQDRKMLELRSDQVFIGQPIADAIASIPGNHTRIFSYFVNEIRSAKKTVPYSFITAISASDSALSEMKRASGSESNFPILLSDQSGNSASRLPFSG
;
A
#
# COMPACT_ATOMS: atom_id res chain seq x y z
N MET A 1 -31.00 2.16 3.71
CA MET A 1 -32.13 1.33 3.21
C MET A 1 -31.86 0.60 1.88
N ARG A 2 -31.23 1.21 0.86
CA ARG A 2 -31.14 0.65 -0.51
C ARG A 2 -30.60 -0.79 -0.62
N LEU A 3 -29.54 -1.12 0.12
CA LEU A 3 -28.99 -2.47 0.13
C LEU A 3 -29.97 -3.49 0.72
N ALA A 4 -30.60 -3.14 1.85
CA ALA A 4 -31.56 -4.03 2.50
C ALA A 4 -32.77 -4.30 1.59
N THR A 5 -33.33 -3.27 0.94
CA THR A 5 -34.42 -3.45 -0.03
C THR A 5 -33.99 -4.31 -1.23
N ARG A 6 -32.77 -4.12 -1.74
CA ARG A 6 -32.28 -4.86 -2.91
C ARG A 6 -32.10 -6.36 -2.63
N LEU A 7 -31.77 -6.72 -1.39
CA LEU A 7 -31.53 -8.09 -0.97
C LEU A 7 -32.68 -8.68 -0.14
N ASP A 8 -33.80 -7.95 -0.03
CA ASP A 8 -34.96 -8.30 0.80
C ASP A 8 -34.60 -8.66 2.26
N LEU A 9 -33.74 -7.82 2.86
CA LEU A 9 -33.20 -8.04 4.21
C LEU A 9 -33.97 -7.26 5.27
N GLN A 10 -34.12 -7.88 6.44
CA GLN A 10 -34.75 -7.34 7.63
C GLN A 10 -33.82 -7.40 8.84
N THR A 11 -34.15 -6.64 9.89
CA THR A 11 -33.46 -6.75 11.18
C THR A 11 -33.63 -8.16 11.74
N GLY A 12 -32.53 -8.79 12.15
CA GLY A 12 -32.52 -10.17 12.64
C GLY A 12 -32.00 -11.18 11.61
N ASP A 13 -31.99 -10.84 10.31
CA ASP A 13 -31.49 -11.74 9.28
C ASP A 13 -29.99 -11.97 9.39
N GLU A 14 -29.53 -13.12 8.91
CA GLU A 14 -28.12 -13.42 8.77
C GLU A 14 -27.64 -13.15 7.34
N ILE A 15 -26.48 -12.50 7.24
CA ILE A 15 -25.79 -12.27 5.98
C ILE A 15 -24.37 -12.82 6.02
N LEU A 16 -23.87 -13.23 4.87
CA LEU A 16 -22.46 -13.57 4.67
C LEU A 16 -21.77 -12.43 3.91
N LEU A 17 -20.98 -11.64 4.61
CA LEU A 17 -20.12 -10.61 4.02
C LEU A 17 -18.81 -11.25 3.57
N LYS A 18 -18.49 -11.13 2.28
CA LYS A 18 -17.16 -11.44 1.73
C LYS A 18 -16.48 -10.14 1.35
N ALA A 19 -15.33 -9.86 1.96
CA ALA A 19 -14.48 -8.74 1.62
C ALA A 19 -13.12 -9.27 1.15
N GLU A 20 -12.54 -8.68 0.11
CA GLU A 20 -11.20 -9.04 -0.32
C GLU A 20 -10.18 -8.62 0.75
N LYS A 21 -9.24 -9.50 1.07
CA LYS A 21 -8.09 -9.14 1.88
C LYS A 21 -7.15 -8.36 0.97
N ILE A 22 -6.89 -7.11 1.34
CA ILE A 22 -5.86 -6.33 0.66
C ILE A 22 -4.51 -6.94 1.05
N ASP A 23 -3.97 -7.80 0.19
CA ASP A 23 -2.65 -8.38 0.36
C ASP A 23 -1.56 -7.34 0.06
N ARG A 24 -0.36 -7.58 0.60
CA ARG A 24 0.80 -6.67 0.47
C ARG A 24 1.46 -6.76 -0.91
N ILE A 25 1.15 -7.81 -1.66
CA ILE A 25 1.71 -8.10 -2.98
C ILE A 25 0.59 -7.90 -4.00
N PRO A 26 0.78 -7.09 -5.05
CA PRO A 26 -0.18 -6.97 -6.15
C PRO A 26 -0.54 -8.35 -6.70
N HIS A 27 -1.82 -8.59 -7.01
CA HIS A 27 -2.26 -9.88 -7.56
C HIS A 27 -1.55 -10.24 -8.86
N ASP A 28 -1.10 -9.26 -9.64
CA ASP A 28 -0.37 -9.47 -10.90
C ASP A 28 1.14 -9.70 -10.71
N ALA A 29 1.62 -9.79 -9.46
CA ALA A 29 3.01 -10.12 -9.20
C ALA A 29 3.27 -11.61 -9.53
N PRO A 30 4.37 -11.98 -10.20
CA PRO A 30 4.64 -13.37 -10.63
C PRO A 30 4.86 -14.40 -9.51
N LEU A 31 4.79 -13.97 -8.25
CA LEU A 31 4.86 -14.79 -7.04
C LEU A 31 3.57 -14.74 -6.21
N SER A 32 2.49 -14.14 -6.73
CA SER A 32 1.19 -14.16 -6.07
C SER A 32 0.62 -15.58 -6.15
N SER A 33 0.12 -16.09 -5.02
CA SER A 33 -0.70 -17.29 -5.06
C SER A 33 -2.09 -16.90 -5.57
N ASP A 34 -2.65 -17.63 -6.55
CA ASP A 34 -4.02 -17.47 -7.08
C ASP A 34 -5.16 -17.57 -6.03
N LYS A 35 -4.81 -17.73 -4.75
CA LYS A 35 -5.77 -17.71 -3.66
C LYS A 35 -6.27 -16.28 -3.49
N LYS A 36 -7.51 -16.06 -3.95
CA LYS A 36 -8.35 -14.95 -3.49
C LYS A 36 -8.55 -15.11 -1.99
N ASP A 37 -7.67 -14.51 -1.20
CA ASP A 37 -7.81 -14.43 0.25
C ASP A 37 -9.00 -13.50 0.53
N ALA A 38 -10.21 -14.05 0.59
CA ALA A 38 -11.40 -13.30 0.96
C ALA A 38 -11.72 -13.51 2.44
N VAL A 39 -11.86 -12.40 3.16
CA VAL A 39 -12.36 -12.36 4.53
C VAL A 39 -13.86 -12.60 4.50
N SER A 40 -14.31 -13.71 5.08
CA SER A 40 -15.73 -14.04 5.20
C SER A 40 -16.23 -13.84 6.64
N LEU A 41 -17.29 -13.04 6.81
CA LEU A 41 -17.96 -12.78 8.09
C LEU A 41 -19.45 -13.14 7.99
N ARG A 42 -19.91 -14.04 8.86
CA ARG A 42 -21.35 -14.22 9.10
C ARG A 42 -21.80 -13.19 10.14
N LEU A 43 -22.78 -12.38 9.79
CA LEU A 43 -23.25 -11.25 10.58
C LEU A 43 -24.77 -11.29 10.68
N THR A 44 -25.29 -10.92 11.85
CA THR A 44 -26.73 -10.71 12.05
C THR A 44 -27.04 -9.22 11.93
N ILE A 45 -28.08 -8.86 11.17
CA ILE A 45 -28.48 -7.47 10.98
C ILE A 45 -29.08 -6.95 12.28
N LYS A 46 -28.47 -5.90 12.85
CA LYS A 46 -28.95 -5.23 14.07
C LYS A 46 -29.90 -4.07 13.79
N GLY A 47 -29.84 -3.50 12.60
CA GLY A 47 -30.69 -2.40 12.18
C GLY A 47 -30.39 -1.99 10.75
N ILE A 48 -31.31 -1.24 10.15
CA ILE A 48 -31.18 -0.72 8.79
C ILE A 48 -31.06 0.80 8.89
N ALA A 49 -29.91 1.34 8.49
CA ALA A 49 -29.67 2.78 8.54
C ALA A 49 -30.53 3.53 7.51
N GLY A 50 -31.28 4.52 8.01
CA GLY A 50 -32.00 5.53 7.24
C GLY A 50 -31.09 6.65 6.71
N ASP A 51 -31.69 7.64 6.05
CA ASP A 51 -30.96 8.76 5.45
C ASP A 51 -30.40 9.71 6.52
N ASP A 52 -31.16 9.92 7.59
CA ASP A 52 -30.80 10.65 8.81
C ASP A 52 -29.69 9.96 9.63
N GLN A 53 -29.44 8.68 9.37
CA GLN A 53 -28.45 7.85 10.04
C GLN A 53 -27.21 7.59 9.16
N PHE A 54 -26.94 8.47 8.20
CA PHE A 54 -25.82 8.34 7.25
C PHE A 54 -25.88 7.06 6.38
N GLY A 55 -27.07 6.46 6.19
CA GLY A 55 -27.22 5.23 5.40
C GLY A 55 -26.76 5.37 3.95
N ARG A 56 -26.73 6.59 3.40
CA ARG A 56 -26.26 6.93 2.04
C ARG A 56 -24.87 7.57 2.01
N PHE A 57 -24.14 7.57 3.12
CA PHE A 57 -22.81 8.18 3.17
C PHE A 57 -21.90 7.62 2.08
N SER A 58 -21.22 8.51 1.36
CA SER A 58 -20.27 8.18 0.32
C SER A 58 -19.04 9.06 0.46
N LEU A 59 -17.87 8.49 0.20
CA LEU A 59 -16.61 9.24 0.11
C LEU A 59 -16.42 9.85 -1.28
N GLN A 60 -17.18 9.35 -2.27
CA GLN A 60 -17.20 9.85 -3.63
C GLN A 60 -18.39 10.78 -3.81
N ALA A 61 -18.18 11.89 -4.50
CA ALA A 61 -19.20 12.88 -4.82
C ALA A 61 -20.10 12.40 -5.97
N ASP A 62 -20.80 11.29 -5.74
CA ASP A 62 -21.67 10.65 -6.72
C ASP A 62 -23.15 10.84 -6.39
N GLN A 63 -24.00 10.96 -7.42
CA GLN A 63 -25.45 11.07 -7.25
C GLN A 63 -26.16 9.72 -7.02
N VAL A 64 -25.43 8.60 -7.13
CA VAL A 64 -25.96 7.26 -6.94
C VAL A 64 -25.60 6.77 -5.53
N PRO A 65 -26.57 6.59 -4.61
CA PRO A 65 -26.27 6.19 -3.24
C PRO A 65 -25.58 4.81 -3.20
N PRO A 66 -24.44 4.68 -2.50
CA PRO A 66 -23.71 3.42 -2.42
C PRO A 66 -24.48 2.37 -1.60
N LEU A 67 -24.06 1.11 -1.75
CA LEU A 67 -24.58 -0.02 -0.99
C LEU A 67 -23.75 -0.23 0.28
N ASN A 68 -24.06 0.54 1.32
CA ASN A 68 -23.27 0.54 2.56
C ASN A 68 -23.62 -0.61 3.51
N ILE A 69 -22.59 -1.15 4.17
CA ILE A 69 -22.69 -2.01 5.35
C ILE A 69 -21.83 -1.38 6.44
N PHE A 70 -22.43 -1.14 7.61
CA PHE A 70 -21.72 -0.64 8.79
C PHE A 70 -21.47 -1.79 9.75
N LEU A 71 -20.22 -1.95 10.17
CA LEU A 71 -19.79 -2.99 11.10
C LEU A 71 -18.75 -2.44 12.07
N PRO A 72 -18.65 -3.01 13.29
CA PRO A 72 -17.62 -2.58 14.23
C PRO A 72 -16.22 -2.80 13.66
N LEU A 73 -15.40 -1.74 13.63
CA LEU A 73 -14.05 -1.75 13.05
C LEU A 73 -13.21 -2.91 13.57
N HIS A 74 -13.22 -3.15 14.89
CA HIS A 74 -12.47 -4.23 15.53
C HIS A 74 -12.81 -5.64 15.02
N ARG A 75 -14.05 -5.88 14.55
CA ARG A 75 -14.46 -7.18 14.00
C ARG A 75 -13.88 -7.40 12.62
N LEU A 76 -13.97 -6.39 11.76
CA LEU A 76 -13.41 -6.45 10.41
C LEU A 76 -11.89 -6.55 10.47
N SER A 77 -11.25 -5.67 11.25
CA SER A 77 -9.79 -5.55 11.33
C SER A 77 -9.15 -6.84 11.88
N LYS A 78 -9.75 -7.47 12.90
CA LYS A 78 -9.31 -8.78 13.41
C LYS A 78 -9.43 -9.88 12.35
N LYS A 79 -10.56 -9.98 11.64
CA LYS A 79 -10.77 -11.02 10.63
C LYS A 79 -9.89 -10.81 9.38
N ALA A 80 -9.56 -9.56 9.08
CA ALA A 80 -8.63 -9.16 8.02
C ALA A 80 -7.15 -9.25 8.41
N ALA A 81 -6.82 -9.80 9.59
CA ALA A 81 -5.46 -9.89 10.12
C ALA A 81 -4.70 -8.55 10.18
N ARG A 82 -5.44 -7.46 10.41
CA ARG A 82 -4.94 -6.08 10.54
C ARG A 82 -5.51 -5.42 11.80
N PRO A 83 -5.26 -5.99 13.00
CA PRO A 83 -5.86 -5.48 14.23
C PRO A 83 -5.47 -4.01 14.45
N SER A 84 -6.42 -3.22 14.97
CA SER A 84 -6.23 -1.80 15.28
C SER A 84 -5.86 -0.89 14.10
N GLN A 85 -6.03 -1.34 12.85
CA GLN A 85 -5.82 -0.50 11.67
C GLN A 85 -7.15 0.02 11.11
N ALA A 86 -7.10 1.26 10.59
CA ALA A 86 -8.14 1.87 9.79
C ALA A 86 -7.50 2.46 8.53
N ASN A 87 -8.25 2.50 7.43
CA ASN A 87 -7.80 3.11 6.18
C ASN A 87 -8.22 4.58 6.05
N MET A 88 -9.08 5.06 6.94
CA MET A 88 -9.61 6.42 6.89
C MET A 88 -10.00 6.90 8.28
N LEU A 89 -9.66 8.15 8.57
CA LEU A 89 -10.14 8.89 9.73
C LEU A 89 -11.18 9.89 9.23
N LEU A 90 -12.41 9.80 9.77
CA LEU A 90 -13.48 10.75 9.49
C LEU A 90 -13.63 11.67 10.70
N ILE A 91 -13.57 12.97 10.45
CA ILE A 91 -13.68 14.00 11.48
C ILE A 91 -14.86 14.89 11.08
N ALA A 92 -15.87 14.91 11.93
CA ALA A 92 -16.99 15.83 11.78
C ALA A 92 -16.77 17.00 12.73
N GLU A 93 -16.86 18.20 12.19
CA GLU A 93 -16.93 19.39 13.02
C GLU A 93 -18.28 19.42 13.73
N ASN A 94 -18.26 19.65 15.05
CA ASN A 94 -19.48 19.90 15.79
C ASN A 94 -19.82 21.38 15.62
N THR A 95 -21.03 21.70 15.16
CA THR A 95 -21.47 23.10 14.98
C THR A 95 -21.42 23.93 16.27
N ALA A 96 -21.33 23.29 17.45
CA ALA A 96 -21.17 23.97 18.73
C ALA A 96 -19.70 24.36 19.06
N HIS A 97 -18.71 23.75 18.41
CA HIS A 97 -17.30 23.95 18.71
C HIS A 97 -16.47 23.92 17.43
N GLU A 98 -15.91 25.06 17.05
CA GLU A 98 -14.97 25.14 15.93
C GLU A 98 -13.76 24.24 16.17
N LEU A 99 -13.38 23.48 15.14
CA LEU A 99 -12.17 22.66 15.13
C LEU A 99 -11.14 23.28 14.18
N PRO A 100 -10.32 24.25 14.65
CA PRO A 100 -9.34 24.88 13.79
C PRO A 100 -8.32 23.86 13.28
N MET A 101 -8.01 23.94 11.98
CA MET A 101 -7.13 23.00 11.28
C MET A 101 -5.74 22.88 11.93
N ASP A 102 -5.23 23.95 12.53
CA ASP A 102 -3.94 23.93 13.22
C ASP A 102 -3.96 23.04 14.46
N ARG A 103 -5.05 23.07 15.23
CA ARG A 103 -5.20 22.20 16.41
C ARG A 103 -5.33 20.74 16.00
N LEU A 104 -6.09 20.46 14.94
CA LEU A 104 -6.20 19.10 14.40
C LEU A 104 -4.84 18.61 13.91
N SER A 105 -4.12 19.43 13.15
CA SER A 105 -2.79 19.10 12.63
C SER A 105 -1.79 18.85 13.75
N GLN A 106 -1.85 19.62 14.84
CA GLN A 106 -1.01 19.41 16.01
C GLN A 106 -1.37 18.11 16.74
N ALA A 107 -2.65 17.86 16.98
CA ALA A 107 -3.10 16.62 17.62
C ALA A 107 -2.68 15.37 16.84
N LEU A 108 -2.74 15.42 15.50
CA LEU A 108 -2.24 14.34 14.63
C LEU A 108 -0.72 14.18 14.76
N LYS A 109 0.06 15.27 14.76
CA LYS A 109 1.52 15.21 14.95
C LYS A 109 1.92 14.59 16.29
N ASP A 110 1.13 14.84 17.33
CA ASP A 110 1.43 14.35 18.68
C ASP A 110 1.18 12.84 18.84
N CYS A 111 0.33 12.24 18.00
CA CYS A 111 -0.07 10.84 18.14
C CYS A 111 0.34 9.92 16.98
N ILE A 112 0.64 10.47 15.79
CA ILE A 112 0.96 9.68 14.61
C ILE A 112 2.27 8.90 14.79
N GLN A 113 2.25 7.63 14.44
CA GLN A 113 3.39 6.73 14.48
C GLN A 113 3.82 6.32 13.08
N LEU A 114 5.08 5.90 12.92
CA LEU A 114 5.58 5.35 11.65
C LEU A 114 4.72 4.18 11.16
N ALA A 115 4.21 3.37 12.07
CA ALA A 115 3.35 2.23 11.76
C ALA A 115 2.04 2.65 11.06
N ASP A 116 1.51 3.85 11.33
CA ASP A 116 0.31 4.38 10.67
C ASP A 116 0.56 4.68 9.19
N ALA A 117 1.80 5.02 8.83
CA ALA A 117 2.27 5.17 7.46
C ALA A 117 2.78 3.86 6.84
N GLY A 118 2.66 2.73 7.55
CA GLY A 118 3.23 1.44 7.14
C GLY A 118 4.75 1.44 7.10
N LEU A 119 5.41 2.24 7.94
CA LEU A 119 6.85 2.36 8.06
C LEU A 119 7.37 1.72 9.36
N SER A 120 8.58 1.18 9.30
CA SER A 120 9.28 0.62 10.46
C SER A 120 10.77 0.98 10.42
N LEU A 121 11.36 1.18 11.59
CA LEU A 121 12.80 1.42 11.75
C LEU A 121 13.47 0.20 12.36
N ARG A 122 14.65 -0.15 11.83
CA ARG A 122 15.49 -1.22 12.36
C ARG A 122 16.93 -0.75 12.44
N PHE A 123 17.56 -0.94 13.59
CA PHE A 123 19.00 -0.69 13.71
C PHE A 123 19.80 -1.93 13.29
N LEU A 124 20.71 -1.74 12.33
CA LEU A 124 21.62 -2.76 11.82
C LEU A 124 22.96 -2.64 12.57
N GLN A 125 23.12 -3.43 13.63
CA GLN A 125 24.26 -3.35 14.54
C GLN A 125 25.61 -3.47 13.80
N ASP A 126 25.73 -4.47 12.92
CA ASP A 126 26.98 -4.77 12.19
C ASP A 126 27.45 -3.62 11.29
N ARG A 127 26.52 -2.81 10.79
CA ARG A 127 26.79 -1.67 9.90
C ARG A 127 26.71 -0.33 10.60
N LYS A 128 26.27 -0.29 11.86
CA LYS A 128 25.92 0.94 12.59
C LYS A 128 24.98 1.84 11.78
N MET A 129 24.03 1.24 11.08
CA MET A 129 23.08 1.93 10.20
C MET A 129 21.65 1.80 10.72
N LEU A 130 20.83 2.80 10.42
CA LEU A 130 19.40 2.75 10.62
C LEU A 130 18.71 2.43 9.28
N GLU A 131 17.96 1.33 9.24
CA GLU A 131 17.16 0.91 8.11
C GLU A 131 15.71 1.38 8.30
N LEU A 132 15.18 2.15 7.36
CA LEU A 132 13.76 2.43 7.24
C LEU A 132 13.14 1.48 6.21
N ARG A 133 12.11 0.76 6.60
CA ARG A 133 11.39 -0.20 5.77
C ARG A 133 9.92 0.17 5.66
N SER A 134 9.36 -0.01 4.46
CA SER A 134 7.92 0.09 4.21
C SER A 134 7.28 -1.29 4.09
N ASP A 135 6.04 -1.42 4.56
CA ASP A 135 5.15 -2.54 4.30
C ASP A 135 4.50 -2.48 2.90
N GLN A 136 4.67 -1.36 2.19
CA GLN A 136 4.21 -1.15 0.82
C GLN A 136 5.33 -1.47 -0.19
N VAL A 137 4.96 -1.76 -1.44
CA VAL A 137 5.92 -2.03 -2.52
C VAL A 137 6.83 -0.84 -2.79
N PHE A 138 6.31 0.37 -2.63
CA PHE A 138 7.02 1.62 -2.88
C PHE A 138 6.95 2.57 -1.68
N ILE A 139 8.05 3.27 -1.42
CA ILE A 139 8.06 4.42 -0.52
C ILE A 139 7.61 5.63 -1.35
N GLY A 140 6.50 6.26 -0.96
CA GLY A 140 5.96 7.43 -1.66
C GLY A 140 6.88 8.65 -1.56
N GLN A 141 6.78 9.55 -2.55
CA GLN A 141 7.61 10.75 -2.66
C GLN A 141 7.66 11.61 -1.38
N PRO A 142 6.55 11.89 -0.66
CA PRO A 142 6.59 12.71 0.56
C PRO A 142 7.51 12.13 1.64
N ILE A 143 7.55 10.81 1.77
CA ILE A 143 8.43 10.12 2.73
C ILE A 143 9.88 10.19 2.23
N ALA A 144 10.11 9.99 0.93
CA ALA A 144 11.44 10.07 0.34
C ALA A 144 12.05 11.48 0.50
N ASP A 145 11.26 12.53 0.32
CA ASP A 145 11.67 13.92 0.48
C ASP A 145 11.94 14.24 1.96
N ALA A 146 11.09 13.75 2.88
CA ALA A 146 11.32 13.88 4.31
C ALA A 146 12.65 13.25 4.73
N ILE A 147 12.98 12.04 4.25
CA ILE A 147 14.27 11.39 4.51
C ILE A 147 15.43 12.20 3.93
N ALA A 148 15.27 12.71 2.70
CA ALA A 148 16.30 13.52 2.04
C ALA A 148 16.62 14.81 2.80
N SER A 149 15.65 15.37 3.53
CA SER A 149 15.83 16.57 4.35
C SER A 149 16.60 16.33 5.65
N ILE A 150 16.71 15.06 6.10
CA ILE A 150 17.45 14.72 7.32
C ILE A 150 18.95 14.81 7.02
N PRO A 151 19.76 15.53 7.83
CA PRO A 151 21.20 15.56 7.64
C PRO A 151 21.84 14.18 7.81
N GLY A 152 22.73 13.80 6.90
CA GLY A 152 23.48 12.54 6.97
C GLY A 152 23.62 11.84 5.63
N ASN A 153 24.34 10.71 5.64
CA ASN A 153 24.48 9.87 4.46
C ASN A 153 23.30 8.89 4.38
N HIS A 154 22.54 9.00 3.29
CA HIS A 154 21.43 8.10 2.99
C HIS A 154 21.82 7.17 1.85
N THR A 155 21.54 5.88 2.00
CA THR A 155 21.63 4.93 0.90
C THR A 155 20.23 4.49 0.55
N ARG A 156 19.75 4.84 -0.65
CA ARG A 156 18.44 4.38 -1.12
C ARG A 156 18.62 3.04 -1.81
N ILE A 157 17.83 2.06 -1.40
CA ILE A 157 17.81 0.73 -2.01
C ILE A 157 16.40 0.50 -2.55
N PHE A 158 16.32 0.11 -3.82
CA PHE A 158 15.07 -0.22 -4.47
C PHE A 158 15.21 -1.57 -5.18
N SER A 159 14.38 -2.54 -4.79
CA SER A 159 14.39 -3.88 -5.37
C SER A 159 13.08 -4.13 -6.11
N TYR A 160 13.17 -4.57 -7.36
CA TYR A 160 12.02 -4.82 -8.21
C TYR A 160 12.12 -6.18 -8.88
N PHE A 161 10.97 -6.83 -9.04
CA PHE A 161 10.87 -8.11 -9.76
C PHE A 161 10.79 -7.84 -11.26
N VAL A 162 11.69 -8.44 -12.03
CA VAL A 162 11.71 -8.36 -13.50
C VAL A 162 11.41 -9.72 -14.10
N ASN A 163 10.61 -9.72 -15.16
CA ASN A 163 10.24 -10.94 -15.87
C ASN A 163 11.44 -11.59 -16.57
N GLU A 164 12.37 -10.78 -17.06
CA GLU A 164 13.52 -11.25 -17.83
C GLU A 164 14.70 -10.30 -17.71
N ILE A 165 15.90 -10.84 -17.54
CA ILE A 165 17.17 -10.16 -17.79
C ILE A 165 17.79 -10.80 -19.02
N ARG A 166 18.00 -10.01 -20.08
CA ARG A 166 18.57 -10.47 -21.34
C ARG A 166 19.92 -9.81 -21.61
N SER A 167 20.90 -10.61 -22.03
CA SER A 167 22.17 -10.12 -22.54
C SER A 167 22.55 -10.92 -23.78
N ALA A 168 22.55 -10.25 -24.93
CA ALA A 168 22.78 -10.85 -26.25
C ALA A 168 21.97 -12.15 -26.46
N LYS A 169 22.62 -13.31 -26.39
CA LYS A 169 22.01 -14.65 -26.59
C LYS A 169 21.60 -15.35 -25.30
N LYS A 170 21.76 -14.72 -24.13
CA LYS A 170 21.45 -15.30 -22.82
C LYS A 170 20.25 -14.60 -22.19
N THR A 171 19.42 -15.40 -21.53
CA THR A 171 18.22 -14.96 -20.84
C THR A 171 18.18 -15.59 -19.46
N VAL A 172 17.85 -14.78 -18.45
CA VAL A 172 17.51 -15.23 -17.10
C VAL A 172 16.09 -14.75 -16.80
N PRO A 173 15.09 -15.65 -16.79
CA PRO A 173 13.72 -15.28 -16.45
C PRO A 173 13.54 -15.05 -14.95
N TYR A 174 12.47 -14.35 -14.56
CA TYR A 174 11.96 -14.23 -13.19
C TYR A 174 13.04 -13.89 -12.14
N SER A 175 13.59 -12.68 -12.24
CA SER A 175 14.70 -12.22 -11.42
C SER A 175 14.32 -11.00 -10.59
N PHE A 176 15.15 -10.66 -9.60
CA PHE A 176 15.07 -9.37 -8.92
C PHE A 176 16.26 -8.51 -9.32
N ILE A 177 16.00 -7.23 -9.61
CA ILE A 177 17.04 -6.21 -9.79
C ILE A 177 16.97 -5.26 -8.60
N THR A 178 18.13 -4.95 -8.04
CA THR A 178 18.26 -3.96 -6.97
C THR A 178 19.05 -2.76 -7.48
N ALA A 179 18.43 -1.59 -7.48
CA ALA A 179 19.08 -0.31 -7.68
C ALA A 179 19.50 0.29 -6.34
N ILE A 180 20.66 0.93 -6.31
CA ILE A 180 21.21 1.57 -5.13
C ILE A 180 21.59 2.99 -5.52
N SER A 181 21.06 4.00 -4.81
CA SER A 181 21.53 5.37 -5.02
C SER A 181 22.91 5.50 -4.40
N ALA A 182 23.90 5.65 -5.26
CA ALA A 182 25.26 5.96 -4.89
C ALA A 182 25.34 7.14 -3.92
N SER A 183 25.66 6.89 -2.66
CA SER A 183 26.63 7.74 -1.97
C SER A 183 27.99 7.02 -2.08
N ASP A 184 29.09 7.76 -2.28
CA ASP A 184 30.41 7.21 -2.63
C ASP A 184 30.88 6.05 -1.72
N SER A 185 30.42 6.00 -0.47
CA SER A 185 30.77 4.94 0.49
C SER A 185 30.08 3.59 0.22
N ALA A 186 28.80 3.57 -0.19
CA ALA A 186 28.02 2.34 -0.32
C ALA A 186 28.46 1.50 -1.54
N LEU A 187 28.78 2.15 -2.66
CA LEU A 187 29.34 1.50 -3.84
C LEU A 187 30.74 0.94 -3.59
N SER A 188 31.53 1.59 -2.75
CA SER A 188 32.89 1.18 -2.42
C SER A 188 32.93 -0.13 -1.62
N GLU A 189 32.01 -0.31 -0.67
CA GLU A 189 31.88 -1.55 0.10
C GLU A 189 31.35 -2.72 -0.75
N MET A 190 30.42 -2.46 -1.67
CA MET A 190 29.89 -3.49 -2.57
C MET A 190 30.87 -3.89 -3.66
N LYS A 191 31.65 -2.95 -4.22
CA LYS A 191 32.76 -3.27 -5.13
C LYS A 191 33.81 -4.14 -4.43
N ARG A 192 34.09 -3.88 -3.14
CA ARG A 192 34.96 -4.74 -2.32
C ARG A 192 34.37 -6.15 -2.11
N ALA A 193 33.05 -6.27 -1.95
CA ALA A 193 32.39 -7.57 -1.80
C ALA A 193 32.18 -8.33 -3.14
N SER A 194 32.08 -7.61 -4.27
CA SER A 194 31.74 -8.17 -5.59
C SER A 194 32.95 -8.38 -6.51
N GLY A 195 34.14 -7.89 -6.16
CA GLY A 195 35.40 -8.23 -6.85
C GLY A 195 35.48 -7.91 -8.35
N SER A 196 34.66 -7.00 -8.89
CA SER A 196 34.63 -6.71 -10.32
C SER A 196 34.35 -5.24 -10.62
N GLU A 197 35.26 -4.59 -11.34
CA GLU A 197 34.99 -3.36 -12.08
C GLU A 197 34.19 -3.72 -13.33
N SER A 198 32.89 -3.45 -13.34
CA SER A 198 32.11 -3.47 -14.59
C SER A 198 31.22 -2.25 -14.69
N ASN A 199 31.46 -1.49 -15.75
CA ASN A 199 30.68 -0.36 -16.18
C ASN A 199 29.33 -0.89 -16.68
N PHE A 200 28.24 -0.67 -15.94
CA PHE A 200 26.90 -1.12 -16.33
C PHE A 200 26.05 0.06 -16.81
N PRO A 201 25.97 0.34 -18.13
CA PRO A 201 24.88 1.15 -18.64
C PRO A 201 23.65 0.23 -18.69
N ILE A 202 22.72 0.40 -17.75
CA ILE A 202 21.43 -0.30 -17.83
C ILE A 202 20.39 0.73 -18.25
N LEU A 203 20.04 0.66 -19.54
CA LEU A 203 18.89 1.34 -20.12
C LEU A 203 17.64 0.52 -19.76
N LEU A 204 16.63 1.13 -19.13
CA LEU A 204 15.31 0.54 -18.93
C LEU A 204 14.23 1.59 -19.26
N SER A 205 13.56 1.39 -20.39
CA SER A 205 12.21 1.89 -20.71
C SER A 205 11.35 0.66 -21.06
N ASP A 206 10.03 0.59 -20.94
CA ASP A 206 8.97 1.60 -20.89
C ASP A 206 7.72 1.00 -20.21
N GLN A 207 6.86 1.87 -19.70
CA GLN A 207 5.48 1.61 -19.31
C GLN A 207 4.65 1.23 -20.55
N SER A 208 4.08 0.03 -20.61
CA SER A 208 2.74 -0.17 -21.18
C SER A 208 2.29 -1.61 -21.05
N GLY A 209 1.24 -1.81 -20.25
CA GLY A 209 0.29 -2.85 -20.56
C GLY A 209 -0.48 -2.43 -21.81
N ASN A 210 -0.16 -2.99 -22.97
CA ASN A 210 -1.19 -3.33 -23.95
C ASN A 210 -0.70 -4.35 -24.98
N SER A 211 -1.54 -5.34 -25.23
CA SER A 211 -1.42 -6.31 -26.31
C SER A 211 -1.49 -5.60 -27.68
N ALA A 212 -0.45 -5.70 -28.51
CA ALA A 212 -0.52 -5.97 -29.96
C ALA A 212 0.77 -5.63 -30.74
N SER A 213 1.03 -6.50 -31.73
CA SER A 213 1.78 -6.29 -32.98
C SER A 213 3.28 -6.01 -32.96
N ARG A 214 4.01 -7.03 -33.45
CA ARG A 214 5.37 -6.98 -34.03
C ARG A 214 5.49 -5.88 -35.08
N LEU A 215 6.62 -5.16 -35.09
CA LEU A 215 7.32 -4.76 -36.32
C LEU A 215 8.86 -4.82 -36.11
N PRO A 216 9.63 -5.18 -37.15
CA PRO A 216 11.07 -5.41 -37.05
C PRO A 216 11.84 -4.11 -37.30
N PHE A 217 13.03 -3.98 -36.72
CA PHE A 217 14.05 -3.07 -37.24
C PHE A 217 15.36 -3.80 -37.48
N SER A 218 15.71 -3.85 -38.77
CA SER A 218 17.02 -4.11 -39.35
C SER A 218 17.88 -2.86 -39.30
N GLY A 219 19.19 -3.02 -39.07
CA GLY A 219 20.20 -1.96 -39.16
C GLY A 219 21.17 -2.00 -37.99
#